data_AF-A0A0J8AWR5-F1
#
_entry.id   AF-A0A0J8AWR5-F1
#
_cell.length_a   1.000
_cell.length_b   1.000
_cell.length_c   1.000
_cell.angle_alpha   90.00
_cell.angle_beta   90.00
_cell.angle_gamma   90.00
#
_symmetry.space_group_name_H-M   'P 1'
#
loop_
_entity.id
_entity.type
_entity.pdbx_description
1 polymer ?
#
loop_
_entity_poly.entity_id
_entity_poly.type
_entity_poly.pdbx_seq_one_letter_code
_entity_poly.pdbx_strand_id
1 'polypeptide(L)'
;PSSAVEEFIVEETENNSAYTADSQSDGSSYQATDDSAGKDPLMRELIRDCLRVIGSMSRSGLINQSQKLALKGLAFRKDKRIVDIAKRFYQSKSNVHTDDRELIMHDMELAFARLACNIN
;
A
#
# COMPACT_ATOMS: atom_id res chain seq x y z
N PRO A 1 -34.44 62.49 -10.04
CA PRO A 1 -33.69 62.69 -8.79
C PRO A 1 -33.33 61.33 -8.18
N SER A 2 -32.16 60.82 -8.59
CA SER A 2 -31.58 59.57 -8.07
C SER A 2 -30.76 59.93 -6.84
N SER A 3 -31.08 59.33 -5.69
CA SER A 3 -30.41 59.56 -4.40
C SER A 3 -29.98 58.22 -3.83
N ALA A 4 -28.75 58.26 -3.31
CA ALA A 4 -27.92 57.20 -2.78
C ALA A 4 -28.49 56.46 -1.56
N VAL A 5 -27.94 55.27 -1.31
CA VAL A 5 -27.55 54.59 -0.05
C VAL A 5 -27.29 53.11 -0.40
N GLU A 6 -26.42 52.30 0.18
CA GLU A 6 -25.34 52.39 1.18
C GLU A 6 -24.57 51.06 1.09
N GLU A 7 -23.28 51.11 1.44
CA GLU A 7 -22.44 50.07 2.06
C GLU A 7 -23.05 48.69 2.38
N PHE A 8 -22.37 47.61 1.97
CA PHE A 8 -22.18 46.47 2.88
C PHE A 8 -20.94 45.62 2.52
N ILE A 9 -20.15 45.39 3.55
CA ILE A 9 -18.94 44.57 3.63
C ILE A 9 -19.31 43.10 3.42
N VAL A 10 -18.54 42.37 2.62
CA VAL A 10 -18.56 40.90 2.62
C VAL A 10 -17.23 40.39 3.16
N GLU A 11 -17.28 40.03 4.43
CA GLU A 11 -16.40 39.08 5.11
C GLU A 11 -16.62 37.70 4.46
N GLU A 12 -15.57 37.08 3.90
CA GLU A 12 -15.58 35.62 3.66
C GLU A 12 -14.34 35.01 4.31
N THR A 13 -14.54 34.69 5.59
CA THR A 13 -14.34 33.37 6.20
C THR A 13 -13.11 32.56 5.79
N GLU A 14 -12.20 32.45 6.76
CA GLU A 14 -11.36 31.28 6.99
C GLU A 14 -12.16 29.98 6.77
N ASN A 15 -11.76 29.17 5.80
CA ASN A 15 -12.16 27.77 5.76
C ASN A 15 -10.93 26.87 5.79
N ASN A 16 -10.53 26.68 7.04
CA ASN A 16 -9.78 25.56 7.59
C ASN A 16 -10.42 24.24 7.13
N SER A 17 -9.96 23.65 6.01
CA SER A 17 -10.35 22.27 5.69
C SER A 17 -9.39 21.33 6.41
N ALA A 18 -9.84 20.96 7.60
CA ALA A 18 -9.23 20.03 8.51
C ALA A 18 -8.85 18.72 7.79
N TYR A 19 -7.66 18.23 8.13
CA TYR A 19 -7.29 16.83 7.98
C TYR A 19 -8.27 15.96 8.77
N THR A 20 -9.36 15.51 8.15
CA THR A 20 -10.10 14.34 8.64
C THR A 20 -9.37 13.10 8.15
N ALA A 21 -8.41 12.68 8.98
CA ALA A 21 -7.96 11.31 9.01
C ALA A 21 -9.11 10.45 9.51
N ASP A 22 -10.05 10.12 8.63
CA ASP A 22 -11.03 9.07 8.89
C ASP A 22 -10.29 7.73 8.85
N SER A 23 -9.71 7.39 9.99
CA SER A 23 -9.19 6.07 10.28
C SER A 23 -10.38 5.14 10.51
N GLN A 24 -11.12 4.84 9.44
CA GLN A 24 -11.96 3.65 9.40
C GLN A 24 -11.04 2.43 9.36
N SER A 25 -10.68 2.02 10.56
CA SER A 25 -10.24 0.69 10.93
C SER A 25 -11.34 -0.31 10.55
N ASP A 26 -11.43 -0.64 9.27
CA ASP A 26 -12.06 -1.89 8.88
C ASP A 26 -11.08 -3.00 9.23
N GLY A 27 -11.36 -3.60 10.40
CA GLY A 27 -10.73 -4.81 10.89
C GLY A 27 -10.95 -5.94 9.90
N SER A 28 -10.17 -5.95 8.83
CA SER A 28 -9.96 -7.14 8.02
C SER A 28 -9.06 -8.04 8.85
N SER A 29 -9.70 -8.75 9.79
CA SER A 29 -9.15 -9.90 10.49
C SER A 29 -8.78 -10.93 9.43
N TYR A 30 -7.56 -10.80 8.90
CA TYR A 30 -6.91 -11.90 8.22
C TYR A 30 -6.53 -12.89 9.31
N GLN A 31 -7.50 -13.69 9.75
CA GLN A 31 -7.19 -14.98 10.34
C GLN A 31 -6.40 -15.72 9.27
N ALA A 32 -5.08 -15.66 9.39
CA ALA A 32 -4.18 -16.56 8.71
C ALA A 32 -4.65 -17.95 9.13
N THR A 33 -5.32 -18.64 8.22
CA THR A 33 -5.64 -20.05 8.39
C THR A 33 -4.30 -20.74 8.56
N ASP A 34 -4.05 -21.12 9.81
CA ASP A 34 -2.92 -21.92 10.24
C ASP A 34 -3.06 -23.29 9.60
N ASP A 35 -2.60 -23.38 8.36
CA ASP A 35 -2.50 -24.64 7.64
C ASP A 35 -1.03 -24.87 7.33
N SER A 36 -0.34 -25.45 8.31
CA SER A 36 0.66 -26.50 8.13
C SER A 36 1.49 -26.43 6.83
N ALA A 37 2.25 -25.35 6.61
CA ALA A 37 3.12 -25.24 5.43
C ALA A 37 4.41 -24.45 5.70
N GLY A 38 5.44 -25.15 6.19
CA GLY A 38 6.85 -24.80 5.99
C GLY A 38 7.54 -24.16 7.19
N LYS A 39 8.53 -24.87 7.73
CA LYS A 39 9.37 -24.56 8.90
C LYS A 39 10.34 -23.37 8.72
N ASP A 40 10.04 -22.43 7.83
CA ASP A 40 10.96 -21.34 7.50
C ASP A 40 10.40 -19.99 8.00
N PRO A 41 10.87 -19.49 9.15
CA PRO A 41 10.40 -18.21 9.71
C PRO A 41 10.63 -17.05 8.72
N LEU A 42 11.67 -17.14 7.89
CA LEU A 42 12.00 -16.13 6.89
C LEU A 42 10.94 -16.06 5.78
N MET A 43 10.35 -17.20 5.41
CA MET A 43 9.27 -17.23 4.42
C MET A 43 7.98 -16.60 4.93
N ARG A 44 7.67 -16.74 6.22
CA ARG A 44 6.50 -16.08 6.83
C ARG A 44 6.67 -14.55 6.84
N GLU A 45 7.87 -14.07 7.16
CA GLU A 45 8.19 -12.64 7.13
C GLU A 45 8.13 -12.08 5.70
N LEU A 46 8.72 -12.79 4.73
CA LEU A 46 8.66 -12.43 3.31
C LEU A 46 7.22 -12.19 2.84
N ILE A 47 6.31 -13.15 3.11
CA ILE A 47 4.92 -13.04 2.69
C ILE A 47 4.20 -11.88 3.42
N ARG A 48 4.48 -11.67 4.71
CA ARG A 48 3.91 -10.54 5.47
C ARG A 48 4.29 -9.21 4.85
N ASP A 49 5.56 -9.02 4.51
CA ASP A 49 6.04 -7.78 3.90
C ASP A 49 5.47 -7.59 2.49
N CYS A 50 5.34 -8.66 1.69
CA CYS A 50 4.63 -8.61 0.41
C CYS A 50 3.19 -8.10 0.57
N LEU A 51 2.43 -8.65 1.53
CA LEU A 51 1.06 -8.25 1.78
C LEU A 51 0.95 -6.79 2.24
N ARG A 52 1.93 -6.31 3.02
CA ARG A 52 2.01 -4.91 3.45
C ARG A 52 2.20 -3.97 2.26
N VAL A 53 3.12 -4.32 1.34
CA VAL A 53 3.38 -3.55 0.11
C VAL A 53 2.14 -3.52 -0.78
N ILE A 54 1.52 -4.68 -1.05
CA ILE A 54 0.28 -4.77 -1.84
C ILE A 54 -0.83 -3.92 -1.21
N GLY A 55 -0.93 -3.92 0.12
CA GLY A 55 -1.87 -3.06 0.85
C GLY A 55 -1.57 -1.56 0.67
N SER A 56 -0.30 -1.17 0.68
CA SER A 56 0.16 0.20 0.42
C SER A 56 -0.22 0.65 -0.99
N MET A 57 0.12 -0.15 -2.00
CA MET A 57 -0.17 0.13 -3.40
C MET A 57 -1.67 0.30 -3.65
N SER A 58 -2.51 -0.54 -3.03
CA SER A 58 -3.96 -0.41 -3.11
C SER A 58 -4.49 0.88 -2.50
N ARG A 59 -3.89 1.39 -1.41
CA ARG A 59 -4.29 2.68 -0.80
C ARG A 59 -3.83 3.87 -1.63
N SER A 60 -2.66 3.78 -2.27
CA SER A 60 -2.14 4.82 -3.16
C SER A 60 -2.84 4.91 -4.52
N GLY A 61 -3.68 3.93 -4.88
CA GLY A 61 -4.33 3.85 -6.18
C GLY A 61 -3.45 3.29 -7.31
N LEU A 62 -2.22 2.86 -7.02
CA LEU A 62 -1.31 2.24 -8.01
C LEU A 62 -1.85 0.91 -8.58
N ILE A 63 -2.69 0.21 -7.82
CA ILE A 63 -3.38 -1.01 -8.26
C ILE A 63 -4.86 -0.95 -7.90
N ASN A 64 -5.69 -1.55 -8.74
CA ASN A 64 -7.13 -1.68 -8.47
C ASN A 64 -7.43 -2.89 -7.55
N GLN A 65 -8.69 -3.01 -7.13
CA GLN A 65 -9.11 -4.06 -6.20
C GLN A 65 -8.94 -5.47 -6.77
N SER A 66 -9.17 -5.68 -8.07
CA SER A 66 -8.99 -6.98 -8.73
C SER A 66 -7.51 -7.41 -8.74
N GLN A 67 -6.61 -6.48 -9.08
CA GLN A 67 -5.16 -6.68 -9.06
C GLN A 67 -4.65 -6.98 -7.66
N LYS A 68 -5.16 -6.28 -6.64
CA LYS A 68 -4.85 -6.53 -5.24
C LYS A 68 -5.24 -7.97 -4.84
N LEU A 69 -6.45 -8.40 -5.17
CA LEU A 69 -6.90 -9.77 -4.85
C LEU A 69 -6.06 -10.82 -5.56
N ALA A 70 -5.72 -10.60 -6.82
CA ALA A 70 -4.86 -11.49 -7.58
C ALA A 70 -3.45 -11.60 -6.97
N LEU A 71 -2.80 -10.47 -6.65
CA LEU A 71 -1.49 -10.45 -6.01
C LEU A 71 -1.52 -11.11 -4.63
N LYS A 72 -2.56 -10.89 -3.83
CA LYS A 72 -2.74 -11.58 -2.54
C LYS A 72 -2.88 -13.09 -2.73
N GLY A 73 -3.67 -13.53 -3.71
CA GLY A 73 -3.80 -14.94 -4.04
C GLY A 73 -2.48 -15.59 -4.49
N LEU A 74 -1.63 -14.84 -5.20
CA LEU A 74 -0.27 -15.30 -5.54
C LEU A 74 0.63 -15.36 -4.31
N ALA A 75 0.56 -14.38 -3.41
CA ALA A 75 1.33 -14.38 -2.17
C ALA A 75 0.97 -15.54 -1.25
N PHE A 76 -0.33 -15.83 -1.06
CA PHE A 76 -0.79 -16.97 -0.24
C PHE A 76 -0.38 -18.32 -0.83
N ARG A 77 -0.39 -18.45 -2.17
CA ARG A 77 0.08 -19.64 -2.87
C ARG A 77 1.62 -19.74 -2.93
N LYS A 78 2.34 -18.75 -2.41
CA LYS A 78 3.80 -18.64 -2.48
C LYS A 78 4.30 -18.76 -3.93
N ASP A 79 3.57 -18.12 -4.86
CA ASP A 79 3.93 -18.10 -6.28
C ASP A 79 5.40 -17.70 -6.45
N LYS A 80 6.10 -18.43 -7.31
CA LYS A 80 7.54 -18.25 -7.52
C LYS A 80 7.90 -16.79 -7.81
N ARG A 81 7.07 -16.05 -8.54
CA ARG A 81 7.34 -14.64 -8.89
C ARG A 81 7.29 -13.75 -7.65
N ILE A 82 6.30 -13.93 -6.77
CA ILE A 82 6.20 -13.18 -5.51
C ILE A 82 7.40 -13.51 -4.62
N VAL A 83 7.73 -14.79 -4.48
CA VAL A 83 8.85 -15.24 -3.65
C VAL A 83 10.18 -14.74 -4.20
N ASP A 84 10.39 -14.75 -5.52
CA ASP A 84 11.63 -14.27 -6.13
C ASP A 84 11.78 -12.74 -5.99
N ILE A 85 10.69 -11.97 -6.13
CA ILE A 85 10.69 -10.52 -5.86
C ILE A 85 11.08 -10.25 -4.39
N ALA A 86 10.43 -10.96 -3.46
CA ALA A 86 10.68 -10.80 -2.04
C ALA A 86 12.09 -11.25 -1.65
N LYS A 87 12.61 -12.35 -2.21
CA LYS A 87 13.97 -12.81 -1.93
C LYS A 87 15.02 -11.80 -2.41
N ARG A 88 14.84 -11.19 -3.58
CA ARG A 88 15.73 -10.12 -4.07
C ARG A 88 15.77 -8.94 -3.09
N PHE A 89 14.61 -8.56 -2.54
CA PHE A 89 14.51 -7.54 -1.49
C PHE A 89 15.36 -7.91 -0.25
N TYR A 90 15.21 -9.13 0.28
CA TYR A 90 15.92 -9.53 1.52
C TYR A 90 17.41 -9.79 1.29
N GLN A 91 17.81 -10.22 0.09
CA GLN A 91 19.23 -10.33 -0.28
C GLN A 91 19.89 -8.95 -0.41
N SER A 92 19.17 -7.95 -0.92
CA SER A 92 19.66 -6.56 -0.94
C SER A 92 19.84 -6.00 0.47
N LYS A 93 18.95 -6.38 1.40
CA LYS A 93 18.98 -5.93 2.80
C LYS A 93 20.21 -6.40 3.59
N SER A 94 20.89 -7.48 3.18
CA SER A 94 22.09 -7.96 3.88
C SER A 94 23.34 -7.13 3.59
N ASN A 95 23.27 -6.17 2.66
CA ASN A 95 24.43 -5.39 2.20
C ASN A 95 24.31 -3.89 2.47
N VAL A 96 23.23 -3.42 3.10
CA VAL A 96 22.83 -2.01 2.97
C VAL A 96 22.34 -1.41 4.31
N HIS A 97 22.76 -0.16 4.57
CA HIS A 97 22.40 0.64 5.75
C HIS A 97 20.88 0.90 5.82
N THR A 98 20.38 1.20 7.03
CA THR A 98 18.95 1.36 7.35
C THR A 98 18.20 2.40 6.51
N ASP A 99 18.90 3.36 5.90
CA ASP A 99 18.32 4.44 5.09
C ASP A 99 17.81 3.97 3.72
N ASP A 100 18.31 2.87 3.17
CA ASP A 100 17.87 2.36 1.87
C ASP A 100 16.59 1.52 1.96
N ARG A 101 16.02 1.35 3.14
CA ARG A 101 14.80 0.54 3.32
C ARG A 101 13.62 1.08 2.51
N GLU A 102 13.50 2.40 2.39
CA GLU A 102 12.43 3.02 1.59
C GLU A 102 12.63 2.82 0.09
N LEU A 103 13.88 2.94 -0.40
CA LEU A 103 14.27 2.66 -1.78
C LEU A 103 13.96 1.21 -2.17
N ILE A 104 14.29 0.26 -1.29
CA ILE A 104 14.06 -1.17 -1.55
C ILE A 104 12.54 -1.49 -1.52
N MET A 105 11.76 -0.82 -0.67
CA MET A 105 10.30 -0.96 -0.67
C MET A 105 9.68 -0.40 -1.95
N HIS A 106 10.17 0.73 -2.44
CA HIS A 106 9.74 1.32 -3.72
C HIS A 106 10.03 0.39 -4.91
N ASP A 107 11.20 -0.26 -4.93
CA ASP A 107 11.53 -1.25 -5.97
C ASP A 107 10.59 -2.47 -5.95
N MET A 108 10.18 -2.89 -4.76
CA MET A 108 9.20 -3.96 -4.57
C MET A 108 7.81 -3.56 -5.06
N GLU A 109 7.39 -2.33 -4.80
CA GLU A 109 6.14 -1.75 -5.35
C GLU A 109 6.17 -1.74 -6.88
N LEU A 110 7.27 -1.29 -7.49
CA LEU A 110 7.42 -1.27 -8.94
C LEU A 110 7.36 -2.69 -9.55
N ALA A 111 7.99 -3.66 -8.91
CA ALA A 111 7.96 -5.06 -9.37
C ALA A 111 6.54 -5.64 -9.29
N PHE A 112 5.79 -5.36 -8.21
CA PHE A 112 4.41 -5.79 -8.08
C PHE A 112 3.45 -5.07 -9.02
N ALA A 113 3.68 -3.79 -9.31
CA ALA A 113 2.86 -3.04 -10.28
C ALA A 113 3.00 -3.67 -11.67
N ARG A 114 4.24 -3.97 -12.09
CA ARG A 114 4.51 -4.69 -13.34
C ARG A 114 3.86 -6.06 -13.36
N LEU A 115 3.93 -6.80 -12.26
CA LEU A 115 3.29 -8.10 -12.15
C LEU A 115 1.77 -7.97 -12.25
N ALA A 116 1.15 -6.96 -11.60
CA ALA A 116 -0.28 -6.69 -11.64
C ALA A 116 -0.79 -6.37 -13.05
N CYS A 117 -0.03 -5.60 -13.84
CA CYS A 117 -0.39 -5.30 -15.22
C CYS A 117 -0.42 -6.55 -16.12
N ASN A 118 0.34 -7.59 -15.76
CA ASN A 118 0.44 -8.84 -16.52
C ASN A 118 -0.58 -9.91 -16.06
N ILE A 119 -1.48 -9.62 -15.11
CA ILE A 119 -2.50 -10.56 -14.60
C ILE A 119 -3.87 -10.37 -15.29
N ASN A 120 -3.91 -9.71 -16.45
CA ASN A 120 -5.14 -9.63 -17.27
C ASN A 120 -5.47 -10.98 -17.95
#